data_AF-H3SLH9-F1
#
_entry.id   AF-H3SLH9-F1
#
_cell.length_a   1.000
_cell.length_b   1.000
_cell.length_c   1.000
_cell.angle_alpha   90.00
_cell.angle_beta   90.00
_cell.angle_gamma   90.00
#
_symmetry.space_group_name_H-M   'P 1'
#
loop_
_entity.id
_entity.type
_entity.pdbx_description
1 polymer ?
#
loop_
_entity_poly.entity_id
_entity_poly.type
_entity_poly.pdbx_seq_one_letter_code
_entity_poly.pdbx_strand_id
1 'polypeptide(L)'
;MQLVDQGKLDLHTDIYEYLTDFKVRAAFEQPITLHHLLTHTGGFDEDYNGFSVRDFKDFEGLEMYLREQMPQRIREPGIDIQ
;
A
#
# COMPACT_ATOMS: atom_id res chain seq x y z
N MET A 1 7.06 -3.49 18.32
CA MET A 1 6.33 -2.61 17.39
C MET A 1 6.97 -1.23 17.52
N GLN A 2 8.26 -1.06 17.18
CA GLN A 2 9.10 -0.01 17.78
C GLN A 2 8.61 1.43 17.56
N LEU A 3 8.16 1.78 16.35
CA LEU A 3 7.66 3.13 16.07
C LEU A 3 6.28 3.38 16.68
N VAL A 4 5.46 2.34 16.81
CA VAL A 4 4.16 2.42 17.51
C VAL A 4 4.37 2.47 19.02
N ASP A 5 5.33 1.71 19.55
CA ASP A 5 5.72 1.72 20.97
C ASP A 5 6.29 3.10 21.36
N GLN A 6 6.91 3.82 20.41
CA GLN A 6 7.37 5.20 20.55
C GLN A 6 6.27 6.25 20.31
N GLY A 7 5.04 5.83 19.96
CA GLY A 7 3.93 6.73 19.64
C GLY A 7 4.09 7.54 18.35
N LYS A 8 5.01 7.14 17.47
CA LYS A 8 5.25 7.81 16.17
C LYS A 8 4.33 7.32 15.07
N LEU A 9 3.81 6.11 15.20
CA LEU A 9 2.85 5.51 14.28
C LEU A 9 1.66 4.98 15.08
N ASP A 10 0.48 5.02 14.47
CA ASP A 10 -0.72 4.34 14.92
C ASP A 10 -1.11 3.34 13.82
N LEU A 11 -1.34 2.09 14.22
CA LEU A 11 -1.71 1.02 13.32
C LEU A 11 -3.10 1.21 12.69
N HIS A 12 -4.00 1.91 13.36
CA HIS A 12 -5.41 1.98 13.02
C HIS A 12 -5.83 3.34 12.43
N THR A 13 -4.88 4.26 12.34
CA THR A 13 -5.03 5.51 11.58
C THR A 13 -5.06 5.23 10.07
N ASP A 14 -5.80 6.06 9.33
CA ASP A 14 -5.79 6.04 7.88
C ASP A 14 -4.36 6.22 7.35
N ILE A 15 -3.95 5.34 6.43
CA ILE A 15 -2.63 5.36 5.82
C ILE A 15 -2.30 6.70 5.13
N TYR A 16 -3.31 7.46 4.70
CA TYR A 16 -3.13 8.78 4.12
C TYR A 16 -2.45 9.80 5.04
N GLU A 17 -2.51 9.62 6.36
CA GLU A 17 -1.79 10.47 7.31
C GLU A 17 -0.27 10.26 7.24
N TYR A 18 0.20 9.12 6.71
CA TYR A 18 1.61 8.76 6.62
C TYR A 18 2.17 8.79 5.19
N LEU A 19 1.35 8.51 4.18
CA LEU A 19 1.79 8.50 2.77
C LEU A 19 1.44 9.84 2.09
N THR A 20 2.43 10.73 2.01
CA THR A 20 2.28 12.05 1.38
C THR A 20 2.67 12.09 -0.10
N ASP A 21 3.51 11.17 -0.53
CA ASP A 21 4.16 11.24 -1.85
C ASP A 21 3.23 10.74 -2.96
N PHE A 22 2.44 9.70 -2.69
CA PHE A 22 1.48 9.15 -3.65
C PHE A 22 0.14 8.87 -2.98
N LYS A 23 -0.93 8.77 -3.79
CA LYS A 23 -2.29 8.59 -3.28
C LYS A 23 -2.81 7.19 -3.57
N VAL A 24 -3.29 6.52 -2.54
CA VAL A 24 -3.97 5.23 -2.64
C VAL A 24 -5.42 5.43 -3.04
N ARG A 25 -5.74 5.43 -4.35
CA ARG A 25 -7.08 5.74 -4.87
C ARG A 25 -8.20 5.09 -4.02
N ALA A 26 -9.15 5.91 -3.57
CA ALA A 26 -10.32 5.43 -2.84
C ALA A 26 -11.12 4.46 -3.72
N ALA A 27 -11.52 3.34 -3.15
CA ALA A 27 -12.28 2.30 -3.84
C ALA A 27 -13.47 1.78 -3.02
N PHE A 28 -13.40 1.88 -1.69
CA PHE A 28 -14.43 1.45 -0.75
C PHE A 28 -14.59 2.52 0.35
N GLU A 29 -15.69 2.47 1.10
CA GLU A 29 -15.97 3.43 2.18
C GLU A 29 -14.96 3.33 3.34
N GLN A 30 -14.40 2.14 3.59
CA GLN A 30 -13.46 1.92 4.68
C GLN A 30 -12.03 2.39 4.31
N PRO A 31 -11.36 3.12 5.22
CA PRO A 31 -9.97 3.51 5.03
C PRO A 31 -9.03 2.29 5.07
N ILE A 32 -7.89 2.39 4.40
CA ILE A 32 -6.77 1.47 4.61
C ILE A 32 -5.93 2.01 5.76
N THR A 33 -5.38 1.12 6.57
CA THR A 33 -4.56 1.48 7.73
C THR A 33 -3.22 0.75 7.66
N LEU A 34 -2.26 1.15 8.49
CA LEU A 34 -0.99 0.43 8.61
C LEU A 34 -1.20 -1.04 8.96
N HIS A 35 -2.19 -1.35 9.81
CA HIS A 35 -2.53 -2.71 10.19
C HIS A 35 -2.89 -3.56 8.97
N HIS A 36 -3.76 -3.06 8.09
CA HIS A 36 -4.18 -3.79 6.89
C HIS A 36 -3.00 -4.09 5.95
N LEU A 37 -2.06 -3.14 5.80
CA LEU A 37 -0.88 -3.34 4.96
C LEU A 37 0.06 -4.40 5.56
N LEU A 38 0.31 -4.33 6.87
CA LEU A 38 1.23 -5.25 7.56
C LEU A 38 0.68 -6.68 7.68
N THR A 39 -0.64 -6.85 7.64
CA THR A 39 -1.31 -8.16 7.64
C THR A 39 -1.68 -8.66 6.25
N HIS A 40 -1.27 -7.98 5.18
CA HIS A 40 -1.59 -8.35 3.79
C HIS A 40 -3.11 -8.35 3.48
N THR A 41 -3.88 -7.54 4.19
CA THR A 41 -5.34 -7.41 4.04
C THR A 41 -5.75 -6.04 3.47
N GLY A 42 -4.86 -5.36 2.74
CA GLY A 42 -5.15 -4.05 2.13
C GLY A 42 -6.13 -4.08 0.95
N GLY A 43 -6.43 -5.27 0.41
CA GLY A 43 -7.38 -5.46 -0.68
C GLY A 43 -6.85 -5.05 -2.07
N PHE A 44 -5.55 -4.86 -2.22
CA PHE A 44 -4.91 -4.59 -3.52
C PHE A 44 -4.91 -5.84 -4.41
N ASP A 45 -4.98 -5.59 -5.71
CA ASP A 45 -4.75 -6.60 -6.74
C ASP A 45 -3.27 -6.98 -6.81
N GLU A 46 -3.00 -8.23 -7.17
CA GLU A 46 -1.65 -8.69 -7.51
C GLU A 46 -1.39 -8.35 -8.99
N ASP A 47 -1.04 -7.10 -9.25
CA ASP A 47 -0.61 -6.69 -10.59
C ASP A 47 0.85 -7.09 -10.83
N TYR A 48 1.07 -7.92 -11.85
CA TYR A 48 2.41 -8.38 -12.26
C TYR A 48 3.06 -7.40 -13.25
N ASN A 49 2.34 -6.38 -13.74
CA ASN A 49 2.93 -5.33 -14.57
C ASN A 49 3.95 -4.53 -13.76
N GLY A 50 5.14 -4.30 -14.32
CA GLY A 50 6.21 -3.60 -13.59
C GLY A 50 6.86 -4.39 -12.44
N PHE A 51 6.48 -5.67 -12.24
CA PHE A 51 7.03 -6.53 -11.19
C PHE A 51 8.54 -6.80 -11.33
N SER A 52 9.06 -6.73 -12.55
CA SER A 52 10.49 -6.94 -12.81
C SER A 52 11.00 -6.09 -13.96
N VAL A 53 12.26 -5.69 -13.85
CA VAL A 53 13.03 -5.09 -14.94
C VAL A 53 14.14 -6.04 -15.34
N ARG A 54 14.57 -5.98 -16.60
CA ARG A 54 15.63 -6.85 -17.11
C ARG A 54 17.01 -6.46 -16.60
N ASP A 55 17.28 -5.16 -16.55
CA ASP A 55 18.52 -4.59 -15.99
C ASP A 55 18.16 -3.59 -14.87
N PHE A 56 18.98 -3.53 -13.82
CA PHE A 56 18.75 -2.63 -12.68
C PHE A 56 18.69 -1.14 -13.07
N LYS A 57 19.41 -0.74 -14.12
CA LYS A 57 19.40 0.64 -14.65
C LYS A 57 18.02 1.07 -15.17
N ASP A 58 17.17 0.11 -15.53
CA ASP A 58 15.81 0.35 -16.04
C ASP A 58 14.79 0.39 -14.88
N PHE A 59 15.22 0.18 -13.63
CA PHE A 59 14.37 0.32 -12.46
C PHE A 59 14.23 1.80 -12.09
N GLU A 60 13.07 2.37 -12.38
CA GLU A 60 12.74 3.76 -12.08
C GLU A 60 12.39 4.02 -10.61
N GLY A 61 12.32 2.96 -9.79
CA GLY A 61 11.99 3.03 -8.37
C GLY A 61 10.52 2.74 -8.08
N LEU A 62 10.26 2.20 -6.89
CA LEU A 62 8.91 1.84 -6.45
C LEU A 62 7.99 3.07 -6.33
N GLU A 63 8.54 4.23 -5.97
CA GLU A 63 7.77 5.47 -5.91
C GLU A 63 7.18 5.85 -7.28
N MET A 64 8.01 5.82 -8.33
CA MET A 64 7.55 6.13 -9.69
C MET A 64 6.50 5.13 -10.16
N TYR A 65 6.74 3.84 -9.90
CA TYR A 65 5.75 2.80 -10.17
C TYR A 65 4.42 3.04 -9.46
N LEU A 66 4.42 3.33 -8.15
CA LEU A 66 3.17 3.58 -7.41
C LEU A 66 2.48 4.89 -7.80
N ARG A 67 3.23 5.89 -8.29
CA ARG A 67 2.64 7.13 -8.84
C ARG A 67 1.94 6.89 -10.18
N GLU A 68 2.53 6.08 -11.06
CA GLU A 68 2.04 5.86 -12.42
C GLU A 68 1.06 4.69 -12.54
N GLN A 69 1.31 3.62 -11.79
CA GLN A 69 0.66 2.31 -11.88
C GLN A 69 0.28 1.79 -10.49
N MET A 70 -0.41 2.62 -9.69
CA MET A 70 -0.92 2.19 -8.39
C MET A 70 -1.84 0.96 -8.55
N PRO A 71 -1.57 -0.18 -7.88
CA PRO A 71 -2.44 -1.34 -7.92
C PRO A 71 -3.87 -0.97 -7.51
N GLN A 72 -4.85 -1.55 -8.21
CA GLN A 72 -6.25 -1.32 -7.86
C GLN A 72 -6.58 -2.02 -6.54
N ARG A 73 -7.47 -1.40 -5.77
CA ARG A 73 -8.12 -2.10 -4.66
C ARG A 73 -9.34 -2.83 -5.21
N ILE A 74 -9.31 -4.16 -5.15
CA ILE A 74 -10.38 -5.03 -5.64
C ILE A 74 -11.23 -5.61 -4.50
N ARG A 75 -10.83 -5.39 -3.24
CA ARG A 75 -11.55 -5.86 -2.05
C ARG A 75 -11.56 -4.81 -0.94
N GLU A 76 -12.54 -4.94 -0.04
CA GLU A 76 -12.57 -4.17 1.21
C GLU A 76 -11.35 -4.54 2.09
N PRO A 77 -10.83 -3.59 2.90
CA PRO A 77 -9.72 -3.86 3.79
C PRO A 77 -10.12 -4.86 4.89
N GLY A 78 -9.18 -5.71 5.31
CA GLY A 78 -9.41 -6.72 6.34
C GLY A 78 -9.95 -8.06 5.82
N ILE A 79 -10.28 -8.16 4.53
CA ILE A 79 -10.64 -9.43 3.89
C ILE A 79 -9.35 -10.14 3.48
N ASP A 80 -9.12 -11.33 4.04
CA ASP A 80 -7.97 -12.17 3.73
C ASP A 80 -8.21 -13.06 2.50
N ILE A 81 -7.15 -13.38 1.78
CA ILE A 81 -7.16 -14.41 0.73
C ILE A 81 -6.58 -15.70 1.31
N GLN A 82 -7.45 -16.63 1.70
CA GLN A 82 -7.03 -18.02 1.95
C GLN A 82 -6.85 -18.78 0.65
#